data_AF-I6ZII9-F1
#
_entry.id   AF-I6ZII9-F1
#
_cell.length_a   1.000
_cell.length_b   1.000
_cell.length_c   1.000
_cell.angle_alpha   90.00
_cell.angle_beta   90.00
_cell.angle_gamma   90.00
#
_symmetry.space_group_name_H-M   'P 1'
#
loop_
_entity.id
_entity.type
_entity.pdbx_description
1 polymer ?
#
loop_
_entity_poly.entity_id
_entity_poly.type
_entity_poly.pdbx_seq_one_letter_code
_entity_poly.pdbx_strand_id
1 'polypeptide(L)'
;MQVLALLGLFAFATCKDTKEKKRLVHVSCHYEDHLNVNYVDEFKRLNSSNEDNKMISKCTYLNKIYTMCKSAYKEAGERITGERSEYILLVLNFLYDYCSARTYELGAVTALVLHNTSYLRVFEGNEYSEFKARGIFHVYGEENYKFLGKVSFFYRDYYQNPERASHLNIYVLVDTACFWLHSSCHKKTEIGLNDALEVCNHVQWKILREKWNYSSSRVRKAEEEYAIQHELYEKLRTIIYINYYRDLDVE
;
A
#
# COMPACT_ATOMS: atom_id res chain seq x y z
N MET A 1 -15.29 -10.14 -18.23
CA MET A 1 -14.30 -10.55 -17.21
C MET A 1 -13.18 -11.42 -17.82
N GLN A 2 -12.45 -10.93 -18.83
CA GLN A 2 -11.39 -11.71 -19.49
C GLN A 2 -10.06 -10.93 -19.65
N VAL A 3 -9.98 -9.70 -19.12
CA VAL A 3 -8.81 -8.82 -19.31
C VAL A 3 -7.84 -8.84 -18.12
N LEU A 4 -8.26 -9.33 -16.94
CA LEU A 4 -7.41 -9.38 -15.75
C LEU A 4 -6.40 -10.55 -15.75
N ALA A 5 -6.76 -11.70 -16.33
CA ALA A 5 -5.82 -12.81 -16.49
C ALA A 5 -4.64 -12.50 -17.43
N LEU A 6 -4.79 -11.50 -18.31
CA LEU A 6 -3.75 -11.13 -19.28
C LEU A 6 -2.65 -10.26 -18.65
N LEU A 7 -2.92 -9.51 -17.59
CA LEU A 7 -1.88 -8.69 -16.93
C LEU A 7 -0.94 -9.53 -16.04
N GLY A 8 -1.40 -10.67 -15.53
CA GLY A 8 -0.53 -11.68 -14.89
C GLY A 8 0.40 -12.41 -15.85
N LEU A 9 0.13 -12.35 -17.16
CA LEU A 9 0.91 -13.02 -18.21
C LEU A 9 1.99 -12.12 -18.86
N PHE A 10 1.85 -10.79 -18.80
CA PHE A 10 2.77 -9.87 -19.51
C PHE A 10 3.96 -9.36 -18.69
N ALA A 11 4.05 -9.62 -17.38
CA ALA A 11 5.21 -9.27 -16.56
C ALA A 11 6.44 -10.20 -16.75
N PHE A 12 6.46 -11.09 -17.75
CA PHE A 12 7.48 -12.15 -17.88
C PHE A 12 8.18 -12.25 -19.25
N ALA A 13 8.32 -11.13 -19.96
CA ALA A 13 8.98 -11.10 -21.26
C ALA A 13 10.47 -10.72 -21.28
N THR A 14 11.11 -10.31 -20.17
CA THR A 14 12.51 -9.82 -20.22
C THR A 14 13.57 -10.66 -19.49
N CYS A 15 13.22 -11.72 -18.76
CA CYS A 15 14.23 -12.66 -18.25
C CYS A 15 14.44 -13.82 -19.23
N LYS A 16 15.43 -13.66 -20.11
CA LYS A 16 16.09 -14.74 -20.83
C LYS A 16 16.97 -15.53 -19.85
N ASP A 17 16.40 -16.51 -19.16
CA ASP A 17 17.11 -17.78 -19.01
C ASP A 17 16.20 -18.95 -18.67
N THR A 18 16.56 -20.09 -19.23
CA THR A 18 15.71 -21.27 -19.44
C THR A 18 15.90 -22.33 -18.37
N LYS A 19 14.84 -22.62 -17.59
CA LYS A 19 14.40 -23.98 -17.15
C LYS A 19 13.32 -23.95 -16.05
N GLU A 20 13.13 -22.84 -15.34
CA GLU A 20 12.16 -22.75 -14.22
C GLU A 20 10.74 -22.32 -14.63
N LYS A 21 10.53 -21.97 -15.91
CA LYS A 21 9.27 -21.40 -16.43
C LYS A 21 8.01 -22.27 -16.28
N LYS A 22 8.11 -23.58 -16.04
CA LYS A 22 6.91 -24.45 -15.92
C LYS A 22 6.23 -24.44 -14.56
N ARG A 23 6.87 -23.93 -13.49
CA ARG A 23 6.27 -23.90 -12.14
C ARG A 23 5.63 -22.57 -11.74
N LEU A 24 5.98 -21.46 -12.38
CA LEU A 24 5.56 -20.12 -11.97
C LEU A 24 4.19 -19.69 -12.52
N VAL A 25 3.68 -20.35 -13.56
CA VAL A 25 2.40 -20.02 -14.21
C VAL A 25 1.19 -20.47 -13.39
N HIS A 26 1.36 -21.40 -12.44
CA HIS A 26 0.24 -21.94 -11.65
C HIS A 26 0.00 -21.25 -10.31
N VAL A 27 0.88 -20.33 -9.89
CA VAL A 27 0.79 -19.67 -8.57
C VAL A 27 0.06 -18.32 -8.64
N SER A 28 -0.16 -17.78 -9.85
CA SER A 28 -0.70 -16.44 -10.04
C SER A 28 -2.22 -16.31 -9.88
N CYS A 29 -3.01 -17.38 -9.91
CA CYS A 29 -4.46 -17.30 -9.64
C CYS A 29 -4.80 -17.53 -8.16
N HIS A 30 -4.01 -18.36 -7.46
CA HIS A 30 -4.38 -18.81 -6.13
C HIS A 30 -4.19 -17.75 -5.04
N TYR A 31 -3.34 -16.74 -5.24
CA TYR A 31 -3.19 -15.69 -4.25
C TYR A 31 -4.39 -14.74 -4.25
N GLU A 32 -5.00 -14.46 -5.42
CA GLU A 32 -6.24 -13.65 -5.48
C GLU A 32 -7.36 -14.38 -4.75
N ASP A 33 -7.53 -15.68 -5.02
CA ASP A 33 -8.48 -16.54 -4.31
C ASP A 33 -8.20 -16.54 -2.80
N HIS A 34 -6.93 -16.69 -2.41
CA HIS A 34 -6.53 -16.67 -1.01
C HIS A 34 -6.89 -15.34 -0.33
N LEU A 35 -6.52 -14.21 -0.93
CA LEU A 35 -6.78 -12.89 -0.37
C LEU A 35 -8.29 -12.59 -0.31
N ASN A 36 -9.04 -12.95 -1.35
CA ASN A 36 -10.48 -12.74 -1.41
C ASN A 36 -11.20 -13.58 -0.35
N VAL A 37 -10.97 -14.89 -0.33
CA VAL A 37 -11.66 -15.82 0.57
C VAL A 37 -11.35 -15.55 2.04
N ASN A 38 -10.10 -15.22 2.36
CA ASN A 38 -9.67 -15.09 3.76
C ASN A 38 -9.84 -13.69 4.34
N TYR A 39 -9.99 -12.66 3.51
CA TYR A 39 -10.02 -11.27 3.98
C TYR A 39 -11.10 -10.43 3.28
N VAL A 40 -10.96 -10.25 1.95
CA VAL A 40 -11.72 -9.22 1.23
C VAL A 40 -13.23 -9.51 1.19
N ASP A 41 -13.63 -10.77 1.01
CA ASP A 41 -15.05 -11.13 0.89
C ASP A 41 -15.82 -10.93 2.20
N GLU A 42 -15.16 -11.09 3.37
CA GLU A 42 -15.78 -10.72 4.65
C GLU A 42 -15.97 -9.20 4.72
N PHE A 43 -14.94 -8.42 4.40
CA PHE A 43 -15.03 -6.95 4.47
C PHE A 43 -16.05 -6.38 3.50
N LYS A 44 -16.13 -6.89 2.27
CA LYS A 44 -17.15 -6.48 1.28
C LYS A 44 -18.57 -6.82 1.72
N ARG A 45 -18.78 -7.96 2.38
CA ARG A 45 -20.10 -8.32 2.95
C ARG A 45 -20.54 -7.36 4.04
N LEU A 46 -19.60 -6.85 4.84
CA LEU A 46 -19.87 -5.91 5.91
C LEU A 46 -20.01 -4.46 5.43
N ASN A 47 -19.42 -4.13 4.27
CA ASN A 47 -19.45 -2.80 3.66
C ASN A 47 -20.14 -2.83 2.29
N SER A 48 -21.42 -3.19 2.27
CA SER A 48 -22.22 -3.07 1.05
C SER A 48 -22.19 -1.63 0.52
N SER A 49 -22.18 -1.46 -0.81
CA SER A 49 -22.14 -0.15 -1.45
C SER A 49 -23.21 0.78 -0.88
N ASN A 50 -22.78 1.79 -0.12
CA ASN A 50 -23.64 2.87 0.34
C ASN A 50 -23.66 3.98 -0.73
N GLU A 51 -24.81 4.61 -0.95
CA GLU A 51 -24.97 5.67 -1.97
C GLU A 51 -24.15 6.93 -1.64
N ASP A 52 -23.81 7.11 -0.37
CA ASP A 52 -23.19 8.32 0.16
C ASP A 52 -21.73 8.51 -0.29
N ASN A 53 -21.01 7.46 -0.73
CA ASN A 53 -19.61 7.58 -1.16
C ASN A 53 -19.25 6.66 -2.33
N LYS A 54 -19.59 7.10 -3.55
CA LYS A 54 -19.20 6.37 -4.77
C LYS A 54 -17.71 6.55 -5.08
N MET A 55 -16.98 5.44 -5.04
CA MET A 55 -15.56 5.38 -5.44
C MET A 55 -15.42 5.51 -6.96
N ILE A 56 -14.39 6.22 -7.43
CA ILE A 56 -14.03 6.33 -8.85
C ILE A 56 -13.67 4.96 -9.46
N SER A 57 -13.72 4.87 -10.79
CA SER A 57 -13.29 3.66 -11.50
C SER A 57 -11.79 3.39 -11.31
N LYS A 58 -11.40 2.12 -11.37
CA LYS A 58 -9.99 1.69 -11.34
C LYS A 58 -9.12 2.41 -12.36
N CYS A 59 -9.58 2.52 -13.61
CA CYS A 59 -8.85 3.22 -14.66
C CYS A 59 -8.61 4.70 -14.31
N THR A 60 -9.63 5.36 -13.77
CA THR A 60 -9.53 6.76 -13.32
C THR A 60 -8.53 6.91 -12.17
N TYR A 61 -8.57 6.00 -11.19
CA TYR A 61 -7.64 5.97 -10.06
C TYR A 61 -6.20 5.80 -10.57
N LEU A 62 -5.93 4.76 -11.35
CA LEU A 62 -4.60 4.48 -11.89
C LEU A 62 -4.03 5.69 -12.63
N ASN A 63 -4.82 6.30 -13.52
CA ASN A 63 -4.38 7.46 -14.30
C ASN A 63 -4.04 8.67 -13.40
N LYS A 64 -4.95 9.03 -12.48
CA LYS A 64 -4.75 10.20 -11.60
C LYS A 64 -3.55 10.02 -10.68
N ILE A 65 -3.43 8.86 -10.04
CA ILE A 65 -2.34 8.62 -9.09
C ILE A 65 -1.00 8.44 -9.80
N TYR A 66 -0.96 7.73 -10.92
CA TYR A 66 0.24 7.61 -11.72
C TYR A 66 0.74 8.96 -12.25
N THR A 67 -0.18 9.87 -12.60
CA THR A 67 0.16 11.26 -12.97
C THR A 67 0.80 12.01 -11.80
N MET A 68 0.31 11.83 -10.57
CA MET A 68 0.96 12.40 -9.37
C MET A 68 2.39 11.87 -9.20
N CYS A 69 2.61 10.56 -9.36
CA CYS A 69 3.96 9.99 -9.33
C CYS A 69 4.86 10.60 -10.40
N LYS A 70 4.38 10.69 -11.65
CA LYS A 70 5.12 11.33 -12.76
C LYS A 70 5.57 12.75 -12.44
N SER A 71 4.68 13.58 -11.89
CA SER A 71 5.01 14.95 -11.50
C SER A 71 6.09 14.97 -10.41
N ALA A 72 5.95 14.14 -9.36
CA ALA A 72 6.92 14.06 -8.29
C ALA A 72 8.32 13.64 -8.79
N TYR A 73 8.40 12.63 -9.67
CA TYR A 73 9.67 12.21 -10.30
C TYR A 73 10.32 13.37 -11.07
N LYS A 74 9.53 14.09 -11.89
CA LYS A 74 10.02 15.24 -12.64
C LYS A 74 10.56 16.34 -11.73
N GLU A 75 9.86 16.64 -10.63
CA GLU A 75 10.28 17.64 -9.64
C GLU A 75 11.59 17.27 -8.93
N ALA A 76 11.83 15.97 -8.70
CA ALA A 76 13.12 15.48 -8.19
C ALA A 76 14.24 15.42 -9.24
N GLY A 77 13.97 15.80 -10.49
CA GLY A 77 14.94 15.69 -11.58
C GLY A 77 15.16 14.25 -12.08
N GLU A 78 14.25 13.33 -11.75
CA GLU A 78 14.32 11.93 -12.11
C GLU A 78 13.38 11.58 -13.28
N ARG A 79 13.65 10.45 -13.94
CA ARG A 79 12.77 9.88 -14.98
C ARG A 79 12.27 8.51 -14.54
N ILE A 80 10.99 8.24 -14.77
CA ILE A 80 10.42 6.90 -14.55
C ILE A 80 10.89 5.97 -15.68
N THR A 81 11.61 4.91 -15.34
CA THR A 81 12.00 3.86 -16.28
C THR A 81 10.80 2.98 -16.67
N GLY A 82 10.91 2.17 -17.73
CA GLY A 82 9.85 1.24 -18.14
C GLY A 82 9.47 0.27 -17.02
N GLU A 83 10.46 -0.43 -16.45
CA GLU A 83 10.29 -1.34 -15.31
C GLU A 83 9.65 -0.65 -14.09
N ARG A 84 10.10 0.57 -13.77
CA ARG A 84 9.53 1.34 -12.66
C ARG A 84 8.07 1.70 -12.92
N SER A 85 7.74 2.06 -14.16
CA SER A 85 6.36 2.36 -14.55
C SER A 85 5.46 1.14 -14.38
N GLU A 86 5.92 -0.03 -14.82
CA GLU A 86 5.20 -1.30 -14.67
C GLU A 86 4.96 -1.62 -13.19
N TYR A 87 5.98 -1.48 -12.36
CA TYR A 87 5.86 -1.73 -10.93
C TYR A 87 4.92 -0.72 -10.22
N ILE A 88 4.98 0.57 -10.57
CA ILE A 88 4.05 1.56 -10.03
C ILE A 88 2.61 1.17 -10.36
N LEU A 89 2.34 0.84 -11.62
CA LEU A 89 0.99 0.41 -12.02
C LEU A 89 0.57 -0.87 -11.29
N LEU A 90 1.50 -1.80 -11.05
CA LEU A 90 1.23 -3.00 -10.27
C LEU A 90 0.83 -2.68 -8.82
N VAL A 91 1.57 -1.80 -8.14
CA VAL A 91 1.25 -1.33 -6.79
C VAL A 91 -0.11 -0.62 -6.75
N LEU A 92 -0.38 0.27 -7.70
CA LEU A 92 -1.66 0.99 -7.72
C LEU A 92 -2.84 0.06 -8.01
N ASN A 93 -2.69 -0.92 -8.92
CA ASN A 93 -3.70 -1.96 -9.13
C ASN A 93 -3.97 -2.72 -7.85
N PHE A 94 -2.90 -3.12 -7.17
CA PHE A 94 -2.96 -3.84 -5.90
C PHE A 94 -3.71 -3.06 -4.82
N LEU A 95 -3.35 -1.78 -4.60
CA LEU A 95 -4.03 -0.94 -3.62
C LEU A 95 -5.53 -0.84 -3.95
N TYR A 96 -5.88 -0.64 -5.22
CA TYR A 96 -7.28 -0.57 -5.63
C TYR A 96 -8.03 -1.88 -5.37
N ASP A 97 -7.42 -3.04 -5.60
CA ASP A 97 -8.10 -4.33 -5.47
C ASP A 97 -8.25 -4.78 -4.01
N TYR A 98 -7.25 -4.49 -3.16
CA TYR A 98 -7.15 -5.05 -1.82
C TYR A 98 -7.27 -4.03 -0.68
N CYS A 99 -7.13 -2.74 -0.98
CA CYS A 99 -7.28 -1.66 0.01
C CYS A 99 -8.51 -0.78 -0.27
N SER A 100 -9.56 -1.34 -0.89
CA SER A 100 -10.81 -0.62 -1.21
C SER A 100 -12.05 -1.25 -0.59
N ALA A 101 -11.86 -2.21 0.33
CA ALA A 101 -12.97 -2.96 0.90
C ALA A 101 -13.70 -2.18 2.02
N ARG A 102 -13.06 -1.15 2.57
CA ARG A 102 -13.56 -0.33 3.69
C ARG A 102 -13.64 1.14 3.31
N THR A 103 -14.49 1.87 4.03
CA THR A 103 -14.67 3.32 3.82
C THR A 103 -13.35 4.05 4.05
N TYR A 104 -13.01 4.95 3.12
CA TYR A 104 -11.78 5.77 3.07
C TYR A 104 -10.43 5.04 2.97
N GLU A 105 -10.43 3.71 3.08
CA GLU A 105 -9.21 2.89 3.12
C GLU A 105 -8.28 3.17 1.93
N LEU A 106 -8.81 3.18 0.71
CA LEU A 106 -8.00 3.35 -0.49
C LEU A 106 -7.30 4.71 -0.48
N GLY A 107 -8.00 5.75 -0.05
CA GLY A 107 -7.44 7.09 0.10
C GLY A 107 -6.34 7.14 1.16
N ALA A 108 -6.62 6.62 2.36
CA ALA A 108 -5.69 6.62 3.48
C ALA A 108 -4.40 5.83 3.16
N VAL A 109 -4.55 4.61 2.65
CA VAL A 109 -3.43 3.74 2.33
C VAL A 109 -2.62 4.30 1.15
N THR A 110 -3.29 4.80 0.10
CA THR A 110 -2.57 5.44 -1.03
C THR A 110 -1.77 6.65 -0.54
N ALA A 111 -2.32 7.48 0.35
CA ALA A 111 -1.63 8.64 0.90
C ALA A 111 -0.32 8.23 1.60
N LEU A 112 -0.40 7.25 2.50
CA LEU A 112 0.77 6.79 3.24
C LEU A 112 1.79 6.10 2.35
N VAL A 113 1.35 5.25 1.42
CA VAL A 113 2.26 4.59 0.48
C VAL A 113 3.02 5.64 -0.33
N LEU A 114 2.32 6.62 -0.92
CA LEU A 114 2.97 7.68 -1.69
C LEU A 114 3.88 8.54 -0.83
N HIS A 115 3.48 8.91 0.38
CA HIS A 115 4.33 9.70 1.27
C HIS A 115 5.60 8.92 1.65
N ASN A 116 5.44 7.72 2.20
CA ASN A 116 6.54 6.94 2.74
C ASN A 116 7.55 6.54 1.66
N THR A 117 7.05 6.16 0.48
CA THR A 117 7.90 5.72 -0.63
C THR A 117 8.39 6.88 -1.51
N SER A 118 8.14 8.13 -1.11
CA SER A 118 8.45 9.31 -1.94
C SER A 118 7.89 9.17 -3.36
N TYR A 119 6.59 8.87 -3.46
CA TYR A 119 5.84 8.60 -4.68
C TYR A 119 6.36 7.38 -5.44
N LEU A 120 6.61 6.28 -4.71
CA LEU A 120 7.09 4.99 -5.25
C LEU A 120 8.47 5.08 -5.90
N ARG A 121 9.32 5.99 -5.38
CA ARG A 121 10.76 6.10 -5.72
C ARG A 121 11.63 5.25 -4.83
N VAL A 122 11.35 5.31 -3.53
CA VAL A 122 12.20 4.75 -2.47
C VAL A 122 11.39 3.67 -1.74
N PHE A 123 11.97 2.49 -1.57
CA PHE A 123 11.31 1.34 -0.92
C PHE A 123 12.11 0.84 0.28
N GLU A 124 13.12 1.59 0.68
CA GLU A 124 13.99 1.27 1.79
C GLU A 124 14.34 2.57 2.52
N GLY A 125 14.08 2.59 3.82
CA GLY A 125 14.41 3.71 4.68
C GLY A 125 15.91 3.88 4.88
N ASN A 126 16.28 5.07 5.37
CA ASN A 126 17.67 5.48 5.58
C ASN A 126 18.21 5.11 6.97
N GLU A 127 17.49 4.31 7.75
CA GLU A 127 17.90 3.91 9.09
C GLU A 127 19.05 2.89 9.06
N TYR A 128 19.85 2.86 10.12
CA TYR A 128 20.98 1.92 10.28
C TYR A 128 20.57 0.56 10.89
N SER A 129 19.27 0.26 10.96
CA SER A 129 18.74 -0.99 11.53
C SER A 129 18.68 -2.09 10.48
N GLU A 130 18.97 -3.34 10.87
CA GLU A 130 18.69 -4.52 10.05
C GLU A 130 17.21 -4.59 9.65
N PHE A 131 16.32 -4.32 10.61
CA PHE A 131 14.86 -4.28 10.46
C PHE A 131 14.33 -2.86 10.17
N LYS A 132 15.07 -2.10 9.35
CA LYS A 132 14.62 -0.78 8.86
C LYS A 132 13.39 -0.87 7.95
N ALA A 133 12.79 0.29 7.66
CA ALA A 133 11.54 0.37 6.94
C ALA A 133 11.71 -0.09 5.48
N ARG A 134 10.89 -1.03 4.99
CA ARG A 134 10.95 -1.51 3.60
C ARG A 134 9.59 -1.79 2.95
N GLY A 135 9.57 -1.77 1.62
CA GLY A 135 8.41 -2.10 0.80
C GLY A 135 7.38 -0.97 0.77
N ILE A 136 6.22 -1.21 0.15
CA ILE A 136 5.18 -0.15 -0.02
C ILE A 136 4.60 0.34 1.30
N PHE A 137 4.54 -0.52 2.32
CA PHE A 137 4.02 -0.21 3.64
C PHE A 137 5.12 0.13 4.66
N HIS A 138 6.38 0.24 4.22
CA HIS A 138 7.51 0.61 5.09
C HIS A 138 7.56 -0.24 6.37
N VAL A 139 7.42 -1.57 6.22
CA VAL A 139 7.43 -2.52 7.36
C VAL A 139 8.71 -2.31 8.16
N TYR A 140 8.55 -1.96 9.43
CA TYR A 140 9.64 -1.54 10.32
C TYR A 140 9.60 -2.29 11.64
N GLY A 141 10.78 -2.66 12.13
CA GLY A 141 10.96 -3.26 13.44
C GLY A 141 10.88 -4.78 13.43
N GLU A 142 11.66 -5.39 14.31
CA GLU A 142 11.88 -6.83 14.39
C GLU A 142 10.57 -7.65 14.41
N GLU A 143 9.65 -7.26 15.28
CA GLU A 143 8.37 -7.97 15.47
C GLU A 143 7.50 -7.94 14.21
N ASN A 144 7.52 -6.85 13.44
CA ASN A 144 6.77 -6.75 12.20
C ASN A 144 7.37 -7.62 11.09
N TYR A 145 8.69 -7.80 11.05
CA TYR A 145 9.33 -8.73 10.11
C TYR A 145 9.07 -10.20 10.47
N LYS A 146 9.07 -10.55 11.75
CA LYS A 146 8.62 -11.89 12.22
C LYS A 146 7.17 -12.14 11.82
N PHE A 147 6.30 -11.15 12.06
CA PHE A 147 4.90 -11.25 11.75
C PHE A 147 4.63 -11.32 10.24
N LEU A 148 5.32 -10.49 9.43
CA LEU A 148 5.30 -10.57 7.97
C LEU A 148 5.65 -11.98 7.50
N GLY A 149 6.76 -12.57 7.96
CA GLY A 149 7.13 -13.95 7.63
C GLY A 149 6.06 -14.99 8.00
N LYS A 150 5.32 -14.79 9.11
CA LYS A 150 4.25 -15.68 9.55
C LYS A 150 3.01 -15.63 8.64
N VAL A 151 2.63 -14.45 8.17
CA VAL A 151 1.39 -14.25 7.39
C VAL A 151 1.60 -14.25 5.87
N SER A 152 2.86 -14.26 5.44
CA SER A 152 3.23 -14.24 4.03
C SER A 152 2.84 -15.52 3.29
N PHE A 153 2.47 -15.36 2.02
CA PHE A 153 2.08 -16.44 1.14
C PHE A 153 3.29 -17.09 0.48
N PHE A 154 4.23 -16.28 -0.02
CA PHE A 154 5.39 -16.72 -0.79
C PHE A 154 6.64 -16.88 0.07
N TYR A 155 7.04 -15.84 0.81
CA TYR A 155 8.29 -15.83 1.55
C TYR A 155 8.05 -15.83 3.06
N ARG A 156 8.54 -16.85 3.77
CA ARG A 156 8.32 -17.01 5.22
C ARG A 156 9.52 -16.59 6.06
N ASP A 157 10.58 -16.13 5.42
CA ASP A 157 11.91 -15.89 5.99
C ASP A 157 12.28 -14.40 6.06
N TYR A 158 11.30 -13.49 6.07
CA TYR A 158 11.53 -12.05 6.18
C TYR A 158 12.27 -11.63 7.47
N TYR A 159 12.22 -12.44 8.53
CA TYR A 159 13.02 -12.20 9.72
C TYR A 159 14.52 -12.44 9.48
N GLN A 160 14.86 -13.49 8.73
CA GLN A 160 16.25 -13.85 8.41
C GLN A 160 16.80 -13.06 7.22
N ASN A 161 15.92 -12.63 6.32
CA ASN A 161 16.25 -11.93 5.07
C ASN A 161 15.37 -10.67 4.90
N PRO A 162 15.51 -9.66 5.78
CA PRO A 162 14.63 -8.49 5.81
C PRO A 162 14.75 -7.61 4.56
N GLU A 163 15.91 -7.60 3.88
CA GLU A 163 16.13 -6.90 2.62
C GLU A 163 15.15 -7.32 1.51
N ARG A 164 14.62 -8.55 1.58
CA ARG A 164 13.63 -9.03 0.62
C ARG A 164 12.40 -8.14 0.54
N ALA A 165 12.02 -7.49 1.64
CA ALA A 165 10.84 -6.62 1.68
C ALA A 165 10.97 -5.38 0.79
N SER A 166 12.18 -5.01 0.32
CA SER A 166 12.37 -3.90 -0.63
C SER A 166 12.40 -4.34 -2.10
N HIS A 167 12.34 -5.64 -2.40
CA HIS A 167 12.36 -6.12 -3.78
C HIS A 167 11.08 -5.73 -4.54
N LEU A 168 11.25 -5.26 -5.78
CA LEU A 168 10.18 -4.74 -6.63
C LEU A 168 9.56 -5.85 -7.48
N ASN A 169 8.91 -6.82 -6.83
CA ASN A 169 8.25 -7.91 -7.53
C ASN A 169 6.88 -8.24 -6.91
N ILE A 170 6.09 -8.98 -7.67
CA ILE A 170 4.71 -9.34 -7.29
C ILE A 170 4.65 -10.20 -6.02
N TYR A 171 5.64 -11.06 -5.76
CA TYR A 171 5.61 -11.94 -4.58
C TYR A 171 5.72 -11.16 -3.28
N VAL A 172 6.63 -10.17 -3.25
CA VAL A 172 6.78 -9.27 -2.09
C VAL A 172 5.54 -8.38 -1.94
N LEU A 173 4.96 -7.93 -3.05
CA LEU A 173 3.71 -7.16 -3.01
C LEU A 173 2.55 -7.97 -2.43
N VAL A 174 2.41 -9.24 -2.80
CA VAL A 174 1.38 -10.13 -2.23
C VAL A 174 1.64 -10.43 -0.75
N ASP A 175 2.89 -10.65 -0.34
CA ASP A 175 3.20 -10.90 1.06
C ASP A 175 2.92 -9.67 1.94
N THR A 176 3.30 -8.49 1.47
CA THR A 176 2.98 -7.23 2.14
C THR A 176 1.47 -6.94 2.15
N ALA A 177 0.72 -7.44 1.16
CA ALA A 177 -0.74 -7.46 1.18
C ALA A 177 -1.30 -8.25 2.36
N CYS A 178 -0.83 -9.48 2.51
CA CYS A 178 -1.24 -10.36 3.60
C CYS A 178 -0.96 -9.69 4.94
N PHE A 179 0.20 -9.04 5.07
CA PHE A 179 0.54 -8.25 6.25
C PHE A 179 -0.44 -7.10 6.51
N TRP A 180 -0.78 -6.29 5.51
CA TRP A 180 -1.76 -5.21 5.66
C TRP A 180 -3.14 -5.75 6.07
N LEU A 181 -3.64 -6.73 5.32
CA LEU A 181 -4.99 -7.28 5.53
C LEU A 181 -5.12 -7.96 6.89
N HIS A 182 -4.07 -8.67 7.33
CA HIS A 182 -4.06 -9.29 8.66
C HIS A 182 -3.91 -8.26 9.77
N SER A 183 -3.03 -7.26 9.62
CA SER A 183 -2.84 -6.20 10.63
C SER A 183 -4.09 -5.35 10.82
N SER A 184 -4.82 -5.10 9.73
CA SER A 184 -6.01 -4.23 9.72
C SER A 184 -7.32 -4.98 9.92
N CYS A 185 -7.33 -6.32 10.08
CA CYS A 185 -8.56 -7.13 10.04
C CYS A 185 -9.57 -6.80 11.14
N HIS A 186 -9.09 -6.25 12.27
CA HIS A 186 -9.92 -5.82 13.38
C HIS A 186 -10.72 -4.55 13.07
N LYS A 187 -10.32 -3.77 12.06
CA LYS A 187 -11.03 -2.58 11.55
C LYS A 187 -11.92 -3.00 10.38
N LYS A 188 -13.18 -3.26 10.68
CA LYS A 188 -14.11 -3.90 9.72
C LYS A 188 -14.84 -2.94 8.79
N THR A 189 -15.03 -1.68 9.18
CA THR A 189 -15.94 -0.75 8.48
C THR A 189 -15.25 0.45 7.84
N GLU A 190 -14.37 1.11 8.59
CA GLU A 190 -13.69 2.32 8.17
C GLU A 190 -12.20 2.24 8.50
N ILE A 191 -11.37 2.77 7.59
CA ILE A 191 -9.95 3.00 7.80
C ILE A 191 -9.63 4.42 7.38
N GLY A 192 -9.37 5.27 8.37
CA GLY A 192 -8.85 6.62 8.16
C GLY A 192 -7.32 6.65 8.13
N LEU A 193 -6.76 7.85 8.02
CA LEU A 193 -5.32 8.06 8.01
C LEU A 193 -4.64 7.54 9.30
N ASN A 194 -5.24 7.77 10.46
CA ASN A 194 -4.69 7.31 11.75
C ASN A 194 -4.63 5.79 11.85
N ASP A 195 -5.69 5.09 11.41
CA ASP A 195 -5.72 3.62 11.41
C ASP A 195 -4.66 3.05 10.46
N ALA A 196 -4.50 3.67 9.28
CA ALA A 196 -3.47 3.27 8.33
C ALA A 196 -2.06 3.58 8.86
N LEU A 197 -1.88 4.69 9.59
CA LEU A 197 -0.60 5.08 10.19
C LEU A 197 -0.17 4.12 11.29
N GLU A 198 -1.12 3.63 12.09
CA GLU A 198 -0.86 2.63 13.12
C GLU A 198 -0.17 1.37 12.57
N VAL A 199 -0.54 0.96 11.35
CA VAL A 199 0.00 -0.23 10.68
C VAL A 199 1.26 0.10 9.87
N CYS A 200 1.21 1.12 9.01
CA CYS A 200 2.27 1.41 8.03
C CYS A 200 3.40 2.28 8.59
N ASN A 201 3.21 2.93 9.73
CA ASN A 201 4.24 3.72 10.40
C ASN A 201 4.01 3.75 11.92
N HIS A 202 4.08 2.56 12.55
CA HIS A 202 3.83 2.39 13.97
C HIS A 202 4.69 3.30 14.87
N VAL A 203 5.92 3.61 14.44
CA VAL A 203 6.82 4.49 15.20
C VAL A 203 6.29 5.92 15.25
N GLN A 204 5.91 6.49 14.10
CA GLN A 204 5.31 7.82 14.05
C GLN A 204 3.99 7.84 14.81
N TRP A 205 3.13 6.83 14.62
CA TRP A 205 1.87 6.68 15.34
C TRP A 205 2.06 6.71 16.85
N LYS A 206 3.01 5.93 17.38
CA LYS A 206 3.29 5.86 18.82
C LYS A 206 3.73 7.22 19.37
N ILE A 207 4.56 7.96 18.65
CA ILE A 207 5.00 9.32 19.05
C ILE A 207 3.79 10.27 19.10
N LEU A 208 2.92 10.24 18.08
CA LEU A 208 1.75 11.10 18.00
C LEU A 208 0.71 10.78 19.09
N ARG A 209 0.56 9.50 19.46
CA ARG A 209 -0.37 9.04 20.49
C ARG A 209 0.13 9.31 21.91
N GLU A 210 1.42 9.12 22.15
CA GLU A 210 2.04 9.19 23.48
C GLU A 210 3.00 10.39 23.59
N LYS A 211 2.61 11.57 23.12
CA LYS A 211 3.50 12.74 22.98
C LYS A 211 4.32 13.06 24.24
N TRP A 212 3.74 12.84 25.42
CA TRP A 212 4.38 13.08 26.72
C TRP A 212 5.58 12.15 27.02
N ASN A 213 5.69 11.00 26.33
CA ASN A 213 6.80 10.05 26.46
C ASN A 213 8.01 10.41 25.57
N TYR A 214 7.92 11.46 24.75
CA TYR A 214 8.93 11.81 23.76
C TYR A 214 9.39 13.26 23.89
N SER A 215 10.59 13.56 23.38
CA SER A 215 11.11 14.92 23.35
C SER A 215 10.28 15.80 22.41
N SER A 216 10.16 17.10 22.73
CA SER A 216 9.42 18.07 21.90
C SER A 216 9.90 18.10 20.45
N SER A 217 11.20 17.88 20.21
CA SER A 217 11.78 17.81 18.86
C SER A 217 11.26 16.61 18.05
N ARG A 218 11.10 15.44 18.68
CA ARG A 218 10.57 14.23 18.03
C ARG A 218 9.07 14.37 17.77
N VAL A 219 8.34 14.93 18.73
CA VAL A 219 6.90 15.20 18.57
C VAL A 219 6.66 16.16 17.41
N ARG A 220 7.36 17.30 17.39
CA ARG A 220 7.22 18.29 16.31
C ARG A 220 7.49 17.69 14.93
N LYS A 221 8.56 16.90 14.80
CA LYS A 221 8.88 16.21 13.53
C LYS A 221 7.75 15.27 13.10
N ALA A 222 7.21 14.46 14.03
CA ALA A 222 6.12 13.55 13.72
C ALA A 222 4.82 14.29 13.34
N GLU A 223 4.55 15.45 13.94
CA GLU A 223 3.41 16.32 13.61
C GLU A 223 3.57 16.97 12.23
N GLU A 224 4.77 17.43 11.89
CA GLU A 224 5.08 17.98 10.55
C GLU A 224 4.88 16.90 9.46
N GLU A 225 5.41 15.69 9.68
CA GLU A 225 5.19 14.56 8.76
C GLU A 225 3.70 14.19 8.66
N TYR A 226 2.98 14.19 9.78
CA TYR A 226 1.54 13.89 9.79
C TYR A 226 0.73 14.93 9.04
N ALA A 227 1.07 16.22 9.16
CA ALA A 227 0.38 17.29 8.45
C ALA A 227 0.50 17.11 6.93
N ILE A 228 1.68 16.73 6.42
CA ILE A 228 1.91 16.45 5.00
C ILE A 228 1.09 15.23 4.55
N GLN A 229 1.10 14.16 5.35
CA GLN A 229 0.31 12.96 5.08
C GLN A 229 -1.20 13.26 5.06
N HIS A 230 -1.66 14.12 5.98
CA HIS A 230 -3.06 14.53 6.08
C HIS A 230 -3.51 15.38 4.89
N GLU A 231 -2.69 16.35 4.46
CA GLU A 231 -2.97 17.12 3.26
C GLU A 231 -3.08 16.21 2.01
N LEU A 232 -2.16 15.26 1.87
CA LEU A 232 -2.19 14.30 0.78
C LEU A 232 -3.42 13.38 0.86
N TYR A 233 -3.77 12.92 2.06
CA TYR A 233 -4.97 12.12 2.30
C TYR A 233 -6.23 12.86 1.89
N GLU A 234 -6.43 14.10 2.33
CA GLU A 234 -7.60 14.91 1.96
C GLU A 234 -7.68 15.13 0.46
N LYS A 235 -6.56 15.44 -0.20
CA LYS A 235 -6.49 15.52 -1.67
C LYS A 235 -6.87 14.21 -2.35
N LEU A 236 -6.45 13.08 -1.82
CA LEU A 236 -6.77 11.76 -2.37
C LEU A 236 -8.23 11.39 -2.13
N ARG A 237 -8.81 11.74 -0.98
CA ARG A 237 -10.24 11.52 -0.73
C ARG A 237 -11.09 12.23 -1.79
N THR A 238 -10.78 13.47 -2.06
CA THR A 238 -11.39 14.29 -3.13
C THR A 238 -11.29 13.65 -4.51
N ILE A 239 -10.12 13.07 -4.81
CA ILE A 239 -9.90 12.41 -6.08
C ILE A 239 -10.69 11.10 -6.18
N ILE A 240 -10.74 10.32 -5.10
CA ILE A 240 -11.17 8.93 -5.10
C ILE A 240 -12.66 8.78 -4.82
N TYR A 241 -13.26 9.66 -4.02
CA TYR A 241 -14.65 9.56 -3.57
C TYR A 241 -15.46 10.74 -4.10
N ILE A 242 -16.42 10.43 -4.98
CA ILE A 242 -17.15 11.42 -5.79
C ILE A 242 -18.08 12.32 -4.94
N ASN A 243 -18.59 11.81 -3.82
CA ASN A 243 -19.56 12.53 -2.98
C ASN A 243 -18.92 13.18 -1.75
N TYR A 244 -17.61 13.06 -1.56
CA TYR A 244 -16.93 13.50 -0.34
C TYR A 244 -17.16 14.99 0.03
N TYR A 245 -17.35 15.87 -0.96
CA TYR A 245 -17.64 17.30 -0.72
C TYR A 245 -19.11 17.69 -0.69
N ARG A 246 -20.05 16.79 -1.04
CA ARG A 246 -21.48 17.18 -1.01
C ARG A 246 -21.97 17.53 0.39
N ASP A 247 -21.29 17.02 1.42
CA ASP A 247 -21.61 17.23 2.83
C ASP A 247 -20.72 18.28 3.52
N LEU A 248 -19.78 18.92 2.80
CA LEU A 248 -18.93 19.99 3.34
C LEU A 248 -19.40 21.40 2.98
N ASP A 249 -20.46 21.52 2.16
CA ASP A 249 -21.10 22.78 1.78
C ASP A 249 -22.51 22.96 2.39
N VAL A 250 -22.82 22.25 3.50
CA VAL A 250 -24.06 22.46 4.26
C VAL A 250 -23.76 22.49 5.77
N GLU A 251 -23.28 23.64 6.26
CA GLU A 251 -23.77 24.36 7.45
C GLU A 251 -23.02 25.68 7.65
#